data_AF-A0AAU1Y3N2-F1
#
_entry.id   AF-A0AAU1Y3N2-F1
#
_cell.length_a   1.000
_cell.length_b   1.000
_cell.length_c   1.000
_cell.angle_alpha   90.00
_cell.angle_beta   90.00
_cell.angle_gamma   90.00
#
_symmetry.space_group_name_H-M   'P 1'
#
loop_
_entity.id
_entity.type
_entity.pdbx_description
1 polymer ?
#
loop_
_entity_poly.entity_id
_entity_poly.type
_entity_poly.pdbx_seq_one_letter_code
_entity_poly.pdbx_strand_id
1 'polypeptide(L)'
;MNTPKYTRDVLMRTAAISTSLVDMMRRLGTTLGCGPQRYLRRRLEHYGIDTSHFTEEPLPPREKRSYARELLEEAAAQSHSIREMFEYLGYPPEDSPYWLVRKRLDQYGIDTSHFTRRYGRSLEGLPPDVLASAAARATSVAGLLKILGYHDTNGAARTRVKRTLLAHGIATDHFTGQGHFRGTVSRHRKSPDQILRRLEPGSNRTRTALLRRALDDLGVPHVCTSCGIGDIWQGRTLILEIDHINGDRLDNRRENLRYLCPSCHSQTATYSNRSRHVPRPRGPVE
;
A
#
# COMPACT_ATOMS: atom_id res chain seq x y z
N MET A 1 0.71 4.77 5.82
CA MET A 1 0.80 6.24 5.63
C MET A 1 1.44 6.80 6.89
N ASN A 2 2.55 7.55 6.77
CA ASN A 2 3.25 8.06 7.95
C ASN A 2 2.36 9.12 8.61
N THR A 3 1.99 8.92 9.88
CA THR A 3 1.15 9.87 10.62
C THR A 3 1.87 11.21 10.72
N PRO A 4 1.23 12.33 10.32
CA PRO A 4 1.89 13.64 10.38
C PRO A 4 2.20 14.03 11.83
N LYS A 5 3.41 14.58 12.07
CA LYS A 5 3.89 14.98 13.42
C LYS A 5 2.97 16.02 14.09
N TYR A 6 2.34 16.87 13.29
CA TYR A 6 1.38 17.88 13.73
C TYR A 6 0.14 17.81 12.85
N THR A 7 -1.04 17.92 13.47
CA THR A 7 -2.32 17.99 12.75
C THR A 7 -2.52 19.39 12.14
N ARG A 8 -3.41 19.49 11.15
CA ARG A 8 -3.77 20.76 10.51
C ARG A 8 -4.22 21.80 11.54
N ASP A 9 -5.07 21.41 12.48
CA ASP A 9 -5.66 22.34 13.45
C ASP A 9 -4.62 22.91 14.42
N VAL A 10 -3.65 22.09 14.83
CA VAL A 10 -2.53 22.55 15.67
C VAL A 10 -1.71 23.57 14.90
N LEU A 11 -1.31 23.27 13.65
CA LEU A 11 -0.51 24.19 12.85
C LEU A 11 -1.25 25.49 12.54
N MET A 12 -2.55 25.44 12.27
CA MET A 12 -3.37 26.61 11.97
C MET A 12 -3.47 27.56 13.17
N ARG A 13 -3.79 27.03 14.36
CA ARG A 13 -3.86 27.85 15.58
C ARG A 13 -2.51 28.44 15.95
N THR A 14 -1.44 27.64 15.86
CA THR A 14 -0.10 28.14 16.18
C THR A 14 0.38 29.17 15.16
N ALA A 15 0.09 28.98 13.87
CA ALA A 15 0.46 29.96 12.84
C ALA A 15 -0.23 31.31 13.04
N ALA A 16 -1.52 31.33 13.44
CA ALA A 16 -2.26 32.56 13.67
C ALA A 16 -1.65 33.46 14.78
N ILE A 17 -0.99 32.86 15.77
CA ILE A 17 -0.37 33.58 16.89
C ILE A 17 1.16 33.73 16.76
N SER A 18 1.75 33.16 15.70
CA SER A 18 3.19 33.23 15.48
C SER A 18 3.54 34.38 14.57
N THR A 19 4.67 35.04 14.83
CA THR A 19 5.18 36.14 14.00
C THR A 19 6.21 35.70 12.97
N SER A 20 6.81 34.51 13.15
CA SER A 20 7.80 33.93 12.24
C SER A 20 7.74 32.40 12.30
N LEU A 21 8.41 31.73 11.36
CA LEU A 21 8.60 30.27 11.44
C LEU A 21 9.41 29.86 12.68
N VAL A 22 10.35 30.69 13.14
CA VAL A 22 11.19 30.39 14.30
C VAL A 22 10.37 30.54 15.59
N ASP A 23 9.54 31.58 15.70
CA ASP A 23 8.58 31.74 16.80
C ASP A 23 7.59 30.57 16.85
N MET A 24 7.06 30.18 15.69
CA MET A 24 6.18 29.01 15.58
C MET A 24 6.87 27.74 16.08
N MET A 25 8.15 27.55 15.78
CA MET A 25 8.94 26.42 16.26
C MET A 25 9.12 26.44 17.78
N ARG A 26 9.36 27.61 18.39
CA ARG A 26 9.40 27.78 19.85
C ARG A 26 8.07 27.37 20.49
N ARG A 27 6.95 27.85 19.94
CA ARG A 27 5.60 27.56 20.43
C ARG A 27 5.20 26.08 20.31
N LEU A 28 5.68 25.40 19.27
CA LEU A 28 5.47 23.95 19.09
C LEU A 28 6.42 23.09 19.93
N GLY A 29 7.37 23.69 20.65
CA GLY A 29 8.39 22.98 21.42
C GLY A 29 9.31 22.11 20.55
N THR A 30 9.54 22.48 19.29
CA THR A 30 10.43 21.74 18.39
C THR A 30 11.83 22.34 18.37
N THR A 31 12.83 21.54 17.99
CA THR A 31 14.22 22.01 17.91
C THR A 31 14.37 23.13 16.88
N LEU A 32 15.18 24.14 17.22
CA LEU A 32 15.47 25.28 16.35
C LEU A 32 16.53 24.91 15.30
N GLY A 33 16.07 24.29 14.21
CA GLY A 33 16.95 23.90 13.11
C GLY A 33 16.29 23.79 11.75
N CYS A 34 17.13 23.59 10.74
CA CYS A 34 16.71 23.61 9.34
C CYS A 34 15.77 22.45 8.98
N GLY A 35 15.92 21.29 9.64
CA GLY A 35 15.07 20.12 9.42
C GLY A 35 13.61 20.38 9.81
N PRO A 36 13.33 20.69 11.08
CA PRO A 36 11.98 21.02 11.55
C PRO A 36 11.39 22.25 10.86
N GLN A 37 12.18 23.30 10.62
CA GLN A 37 11.72 24.50 9.89
C GLN A 37 11.23 24.15 8.47
N ARG A 38 11.99 23.32 7.75
CA ARG A 38 11.61 22.84 6.41
C ARG A 38 10.38 21.94 6.44
N TYR A 39 10.25 21.09 7.46
CA TYR A 39 9.08 20.25 7.65
C TYR A 39 7.82 21.10 7.87
N LEU A 40 7.88 22.09 8.76
CA LEU A 40 6.76 22.99 9.03
C LEU A 40 6.37 23.78 7.79
N ARG A 41 7.34 24.37 7.07
CA ARG A 41 7.08 25.09 5.80
C ARG A 41 6.30 24.23 4.81
N ARG A 42 6.76 23.01 4.54
CA ARG A 42 6.07 22.06 3.64
C ARG A 42 4.68 21.68 4.13
N ARG A 43 4.46 21.61 5.45
CA ARG A 43 3.16 21.26 6.02
C ARG A 43 2.17 22.40 5.99
N LEU A 44 2.62 23.63 6.24
CA LEU A 44 1.82 24.84 6.13
C LEU A 44 1.31 25.02 4.69
N GLU A 45 2.22 24.87 3.71
CA GLU A 45 1.89 24.89 2.28
C GLU A 45 0.91 23.77 1.91
N HIS A 46 1.17 22.53 2.34
CA HIS A 46 0.30 21.40 2.08
C HIS A 46 -1.13 21.58 2.62
N TYR A 47 -1.28 22.25 3.77
CA TYR A 47 -2.59 22.51 4.37
C TYR A 47 -3.24 23.83 3.94
N GLY A 48 -2.55 24.63 3.12
CA GLY A 48 -3.01 25.95 2.68
C GLY A 48 -3.20 26.92 3.84
N ILE A 49 -2.34 26.87 4.86
CA ILE A 49 -2.41 27.78 6.00
C ILE A 49 -1.72 29.08 5.61
N ASP A 50 -2.43 30.20 5.76
CA ASP A 50 -1.87 31.53 5.50
C ASP A 50 -0.76 31.87 6.50
N THR A 51 0.38 32.28 5.96
CA THR A 51 1.56 32.72 6.72
C THR A 51 2.12 34.02 6.15
N SER A 52 1.30 34.80 5.44
CA SER A 52 1.73 36.06 4.81
C SER A 52 2.18 37.10 5.83
N HIS A 53 1.68 37.01 7.07
CA HIS A 53 2.09 37.85 8.19
C HIS A 53 3.43 37.45 8.82
N PHE A 54 4.06 36.35 8.38
CA PHE A 54 5.33 35.91 8.94
C PHE A 54 6.49 36.78 8.45
N THR A 55 7.33 37.23 9.39
CA THR A 55 8.58 37.92 9.09
C THR A 55 9.75 36.93 8.97
N GLU A 56 10.77 37.32 8.22
CA GLU A 56 12.01 36.54 8.14
C GLU A 56 12.82 36.69 9.44
N GLU A 57 12.83 35.63 10.25
CA GLU A 57 13.69 35.50 11.42
C GLU A 57 14.75 34.43 11.13
N PRO A 58 16.05 34.74 11.24
CA PRO A 58 17.10 33.76 11.04
C PRO A 58 17.08 32.71 12.17
N LEU A 59 17.46 31.47 11.85
CA LEU A 59 17.69 30.46 12.88
C LEU A 59 18.84 30.90 13.80
N PRO A 60 18.78 30.59 15.11
CA PRO A 60 19.87 30.91 16.02
C PRO A 60 21.18 30.24 15.58
N PRO A 61 22.34 30.91 15.76
CA PRO A 61 23.62 30.32 15.41
C PRO A 61 23.84 29.04 16.24
N ARG A 62 24.38 28.01 15.58
CA ARG A 62 24.73 26.76 16.25
C ARG A 62 26.14 26.86 16.82
N GLU A 63 26.29 26.45 18.07
CA GLU A 63 27.60 26.23 18.65
C GLU A 63 28.39 25.18 17.84
N LYS A 64 29.67 25.47 17.59
CA LYS A 64 30.55 24.54 16.90
C LYS A 64 30.83 23.35 17.83
N ARG A 65 30.52 22.15 17.37
CA ARG A 65 30.74 20.91 18.12
C ARG A 65 32.05 20.26 17.69
N SER A 66 32.87 19.86 18.65
CA SER A 66 34.01 18.97 18.43
C SER A 66 33.57 17.53 18.71
N TYR A 67 33.93 16.61 17.82
CA TYR A 67 33.76 15.17 18.03
C TYR A 67 35.14 14.57 18.26
N ALA A 68 35.68 14.85 19.44
CA ALA A 68 36.93 14.26 19.91
C ALA A 68 36.77 12.74 20.04
N ARG A 69 37.88 12.01 19.94
CA ARG A 69 37.87 10.55 19.94
C ARG A 69 37.34 10.01 21.26
N GLU A 70 37.85 10.54 22.36
CA GLU A 70 37.57 10.12 23.74
C GLU A 70 36.07 10.28 24.04
N LEU A 71 35.51 11.43 23.62
CA LEU A 71 34.08 11.74 23.79
C LEU A 71 33.18 10.76 23.03
N LEU A 72 33.58 10.37 21.81
CA LEU A 72 32.80 9.40 21.02
C LEU A 72 32.95 7.97 21.54
N GLU A 73 34.11 7.59 22.08
CA GLU A 73 34.34 6.28 22.71
C GLU A 73 33.45 6.13 23.94
N GLU A 74 33.43 7.13 24.82
CA GLU A 74 32.58 7.14 26.01
C GLU A 74 31.10 7.07 25.64
N ALA A 75 30.65 7.92 24.70
CA ALA A 75 29.26 7.92 24.24
C ALA A 75 28.88 6.59 23.58
N ALA A 76 29.78 5.95 22.83
CA ALA A 76 29.53 4.66 22.23
C ALA A 76 29.43 3.54 23.28
N ALA A 77 30.24 3.58 24.35
CA ALA A 77 30.15 2.61 25.43
C ALA A 77 28.83 2.69 26.21
N GLN A 78 28.29 3.90 26.38
CA GLN A 78 27.04 4.15 27.13
C GLN A 78 25.76 4.11 26.28
N SER A 79 25.89 3.85 24.97
CA SER A 79 24.77 3.89 24.03
C SER A 79 24.67 2.61 23.22
N HIS A 80 23.46 2.32 22.75
CA HIS A 80 23.18 1.26 21.79
C HIS A 80 22.74 1.80 20.43
N SER A 81 22.87 3.10 20.16
CA SER A 81 22.67 3.66 18.82
C SER A 81 23.32 5.04 18.68
N ILE A 82 23.58 5.49 17.44
CA ILE A 82 24.07 6.86 17.19
C ILE A 82 23.06 7.92 17.70
N ARG A 83 21.76 7.58 17.71
CA ARG A 83 20.74 8.47 18.28
C ARG A 83 20.94 8.62 19.79
N GLU A 84 21.08 7.51 20.50
CA GLU A 84 21.34 7.52 21.94
C GLU A 84 22.67 8.19 22.26
N MET A 85 23.70 8.05 21.42
CA MET A 85 24.94 8.81 21.57
C MET A 85 24.67 10.33 21.53
N PHE A 86 23.80 10.80 20.63
CA PHE A 86 23.43 12.21 20.63
C PHE A 86 22.66 12.59 21.90
N GLU A 87 21.77 11.73 22.39
CA GLU A 87 21.04 11.96 23.64
C GLU A 87 21.98 12.01 24.86
N TYR A 88 22.95 11.09 24.94
CA TYR A 88 24.01 11.05 25.96
C TYR A 88 24.88 12.30 25.95
N LEU A 89 25.28 12.76 24.76
CA LEU A 89 26.06 13.98 24.56
C LEU A 89 25.24 15.27 24.75
N GLY A 90 23.95 15.17 25.11
CA GLY A 90 23.07 16.32 25.30
C GLY A 90 22.69 17.04 24.01
N TYR A 91 22.85 16.38 22.85
CA TYR A 91 22.57 16.95 21.54
C TYR A 91 21.19 16.53 21.01
N PRO A 92 20.40 17.46 20.44
CA PRO A 92 19.10 17.15 19.87
C PRO A 92 19.24 16.21 18.66
N PRO A 93 18.70 14.97 18.69
CA PRO A 93 18.95 14.01 17.63
C PRO A 93 18.32 14.38 16.29
N GLU A 94 17.22 15.15 16.26
CA GLU A 94 16.50 15.51 15.04
C GLU A 94 17.32 16.40 14.08
N ASP A 95 18.29 17.11 14.64
CA ASP A 95 19.05 18.17 13.98
C ASP A 95 20.57 17.93 14.01
N SER A 96 20.98 16.74 14.44
CA SER A 96 22.37 16.34 14.61
C SER A 96 22.92 15.59 13.38
N PRO A 97 24.21 15.77 13.05
CA PRO A 97 24.78 15.25 11.82
C PRO A 97 25.17 13.77 11.96
N TYR A 98 24.20 12.86 11.84
CA TYR A 98 24.43 11.40 11.91
C TYR A 98 25.57 10.92 11.01
N TRP A 99 25.65 11.46 9.79
CA TRP A 99 26.69 11.09 8.82
C TRP A 99 28.09 11.42 9.34
N LEU A 100 28.25 12.56 10.02
CA LEU A 100 29.54 13.05 10.48
C LEU A 100 30.02 12.20 11.66
N VAL A 101 29.14 11.93 12.62
CA VAL A 101 29.47 11.05 13.76
C VAL A 101 29.81 9.66 13.25
N ARG A 102 29.04 9.12 12.29
CA ARG A 102 29.36 7.83 11.69
C ARG A 102 30.73 7.81 11.03
N LYS A 103 31.03 8.83 10.21
CA LYS A 103 32.35 8.99 9.59
C LYS A 103 33.47 9.07 10.64
N ARG A 104 33.25 9.73 11.77
CA ARG A 104 34.23 9.85 12.86
C ARG A 104 34.41 8.54 13.62
N LEU A 105 33.33 7.81 13.91
CA LEU A 105 33.38 6.47 14.49
C LEU A 105 34.21 5.53 13.61
N ASP A 106 33.96 5.54 12.31
CA ASP A 106 34.72 4.75 11.33
C ASP A 106 36.19 5.18 11.27
N GLN A 107 36.46 6.49 11.26
CA GLN A 107 37.81 7.05 11.23
C GLN A 107 38.63 6.71 12.47
N TYR A 108 38.01 6.71 13.65
CA TYR A 108 38.67 6.42 14.92
C TYR A 108 38.69 4.93 15.26
N GLY A 109 37.99 4.08 14.49
CA GLY A 109 37.92 2.64 14.74
C GLY A 109 37.16 2.27 16.02
N ILE A 110 36.17 3.07 16.41
CA ILE A 110 35.41 2.86 17.64
C ILE A 110 34.43 1.71 17.43
N ASP A 111 34.47 0.70 18.30
CA ASP A 111 33.55 -0.43 18.21
C ASP A 111 32.10 0.00 18.46
N THR A 112 31.23 -0.33 17.51
CA THR A 112 29.78 -0.08 17.56
C THR A 112 28.99 -1.34 17.21
N SER A 113 29.62 -2.51 17.32
CA SER A 113 29.02 -3.81 17.04
C SER A 113 27.78 -4.10 17.90
N HIS A 114 27.75 -3.59 19.13
CA HIS A 114 26.65 -3.69 20.09
C HIS A 114 25.48 -2.73 19.81
N PHE A 115 25.60 -1.83 18.83
CA PHE A 115 24.50 -0.92 18.51
C PHE A 115 23.31 -1.67 17.92
N THR A 116 22.14 -1.41 18.49
CA THR A 116 20.84 -1.79 17.94
C THR A 116 20.66 -1.14 16.56
N ARG A 117 20.97 -1.91 15.51
CA ARG A 117 20.69 -1.48 14.14
C ARG A 117 19.17 -1.42 13.97
N ARG A 118 18.59 -0.22 14.05
CA ARG A 118 17.15 0.03 13.76
C ARG A 118 16.76 -0.29 12.30
N TYR A 119 17.73 -0.62 11.46
CA TYR A 119 17.52 -1.40 10.25
C TYR A 119 18.12 -2.76 10.49
N GLY A 120 17.24 -3.76 10.65
CA GLY A 120 17.53 -5.08 11.21
C GLY A 120 18.81 -5.72 10.70
N ARG A 121 19.33 -6.69 11.49
CA ARG A 121 20.45 -7.58 11.12
C ARG A 121 20.55 -7.67 9.60
N SER A 122 21.69 -7.28 9.02
CA SER A 122 21.81 -7.44 7.57
C SER A 122 21.58 -8.92 7.29
N LEU A 123 20.59 -9.22 6.43
CA LEU A 123 20.33 -10.58 6.00
C LEU A 123 21.56 -11.20 5.33
N GLU A 124 22.47 -10.34 4.84
CA GLU A 124 23.74 -10.70 4.21
C GLU A 124 24.77 -11.28 5.19
N GLY A 125 24.58 -11.11 6.51
CA GLY A 125 25.47 -11.66 7.54
C GLY A 125 24.92 -12.86 8.30
N LEU A 126 23.79 -13.42 7.86
CA LEU A 126 23.21 -14.61 8.50
C LEU A 126 24.02 -15.86 8.11
N PRO A 127 24.40 -16.69 9.10
CA PRO A 127 24.97 -18.00 8.82
C PRO A 127 24.04 -18.84 7.92
N PRO A 128 24.55 -19.49 6.86
CA PRO A 128 23.71 -20.25 5.91
C PRO A 128 22.88 -21.35 6.57
N ASP A 129 23.41 -21.97 7.63
CA ASP A 129 22.77 -23.01 8.45
C ASP A 129 21.53 -22.49 9.18
N VAL A 130 21.62 -21.29 9.78
CA VAL A 130 20.50 -20.64 10.45
C VAL A 130 19.40 -20.29 9.45
N LEU A 131 19.78 -19.80 8.27
CA LEU A 131 18.84 -19.48 7.20
C LEU A 131 18.14 -20.73 6.64
N ALA A 132 18.87 -21.81 6.43
CA ALA A 132 18.32 -23.08 5.96
C ALA A 132 17.35 -23.70 6.97
N SER A 133 17.73 -23.74 8.26
CA SER A 133 16.85 -24.22 9.34
C SER A 133 15.56 -23.40 9.48
N ALA A 134 15.65 -22.08 9.31
CA ALA A 134 14.48 -21.22 9.32
C ALA A 134 13.60 -21.41 8.07
N ALA A 135 14.21 -21.60 6.89
CA ALA A 135 13.50 -21.83 5.63
C ALA A 135 12.72 -23.15 5.64
N ALA A 136 13.30 -24.22 6.21
CA ALA A 136 12.65 -25.52 6.35
C ALA A 136 11.37 -25.47 7.21
N ARG A 137 11.34 -24.61 8.24
CA ARG A 137 10.18 -24.44 9.13
C ARG A 137 9.13 -23.47 8.60
N ALA A 138 9.44 -22.72 7.55
CA ALA A 138 8.53 -21.72 6.99
C ALA A 138 7.77 -22.27 5.78
N THR A 139 6.52 -21.83 5.61
CA THR A 139 5.72 -22.07 4.39
C THR A 139 5.56 -20.81 3.53
N SER A 140 6.20 -19.71 3.94
CA SER A 140 6.20 -18.45 3.20
C SER A 140 7.37 -17.55 3.58
N VAL A 141 7.76 -16.64 2.68
CA VAL A 141 8.82 -15.63 2.93
C VAL A 141 8.49 -14.74 4.15
N ALA A 142 7.21 -14.41 4.35
CA ALA A 142 6.79 -13.64 5.52
C ALA A 142 6.92 -14.44 6.81
N GLY A 143 6.58 -15.74 6.78
CA GLY A 143 6.81 -16.66 7.90
C GLY A 143 8.29 -16.82 8.23
N LEU A 144 9.13 -16.98 7.20
CA LEU A 144 10.59 -17.03 7.35
C LEU A 144 11.14 -15.79 8.03
N LEU A 145 10.75 -14.59 7.57
CA LEU A 145 11.14 -13.33 8.20
C LEU A 145 10.75 -13.26 9.68
N LYS A 146 9.54 -13.72 10.05
CA LYS A 146 9.09 -13.77 11.45
C LYS A 146 9.92 -14.74 12.29
N ILE A 147 10.22 -15.92 11.77
CA ILE A 147 11.06 -16.93 12.45
C ILE A 147 12.47 -16.37 12.69
N LEU A 148 12.99 -15.58 11.74
CA LEU A 148 14.28 -14.90 11.85
C LEU A 148 14.24 -13.65 12.75
N GLY A 149 13.11 -13.33 13.38
CA GLY A 149 12.94 -12.18 14.29
C GLY A 149 12.74 -10.83 13.58
N TYR A 150 12.44 -10.83 12.28
CA TYR A 150 12.07 -9.60 11.56
C TYR A 150 10.56 -9.37 11.67
N HIS A 151 10.19 -8.29 12.37
CA HIS A 151 8.80 -7.87 12.50
C HIS A 151 8.28 -7.14 11.23
N ASP A 152 9.19 -6.49 10.49
CA ASP A 152 8.85 -5.78 9.25
C ASP A 152 8.93 -6.70 8.02
N THR A 153 7.79 -7.22 7.59
CA THR A 153 7.68 -8.01 6.34
C THR A 153 7.44 -7.14 5.10
N ASN A 154 8.10 -5.98 5.04
CA ASN A 154 7.97 -5.05 3.91
C ASN A 154 8.59 -5.61 2.62
N GLY A 155 8.28 -4.98 1.48
CA GLY A 155 8.74 -5.43 0.16
C GLY A 155 10.26 -5.55 0.05
N ALA A 156 10.99 -4.58 0.61
CA ALA A 156 12.46 -4.59 0.60
C ALA A 156 13.05 -5.76 1.42
N ALA A 157 12.48 -6.07 2.58
CA ALA A 157 12.87 -7.23 3.38
C ALA A 157 12.64 -8.54 2.63
N ARG A 158 11.48 -8.68 1.96
CA ARG A 158 11.17 -9.87 1.14
C ARG A 158 12.15 -10.04 -0.02
N THR A 159 12.47 -8.96 -0.73
CA THR A 159 13.42 -9.00 -1.85
C THR A 159 14.82 -9.40 -1.38
N ARG A 160 15.29 -8.85 -0.25
CA ARG A 160 16.59 -9.20 0.32
C ARG A 160 16.65 -10.67 0.73
N VAL A 161 15.68 -11.18 1.48
CA VAL A 161 15.64 -12.60 1.88
C VAL A 161 15.66 -13.53 0.68
N LYS A 162 14.86 -13.23 -0.36
CA LYS A 162 14.87 -14.03 -1.59
C LYS A 162 16.23 -14.05 -2.27
N ARG A 163 16.93 -12.91 -2.34
CA ARG A 163 18.28 -12.83 -2.90
C ARG A 163 19.27 -13.66 -2.08
N THR A 164 19.20 -13.56 -0.75
CA THR A 164 20.08 -14.32 0.16
C THR A 164 19.83 -15.83 0.06
N LEU A 165 18.57 -16.27 0.02
CA LEU A 165 18.21 -17.68 -0.18
C LEU A 165 18.76 -18.23 -1.49
N LEU A 166 18.62 -17.46 -2.58
CA LEU A 166 19.15 -17.84 -3.89
C LEU A 166 20.68 -17.91 -3.88
N ALA A 167 21.34 -16.95 -3.23
CA ALA A 167 22.81 -16.93 -3.12
C ALA A 167 23.37 -18.13 -2.34
N HIS A 168 22.63 -18.66 -1.36
CA HIS A 168 23.00 -19.85 -0.61
C HIS A 168 22.44 -21.16 -1.18
N GLY A 169 21.74 -21.12 -2.33
CA GLY A 169 21.17 -22.31 -2.95
C GLY A 169 20.10 -23.02 -2.11
N ILE A 170 19.40 -22.30 -1.24
CA ILE A 170 18.38 -22.88 -0.36
C ILE A 170 17.06 -23.02 -1.12
N ALA A 171 16.55 -24.25 -1.23
CA ALA A 171 15.28 -24.55 -1.89
C ALA A 171 14.08 -23.92 -1.15
N THR A 172 13.13 -23.37 -1.92
CA THR A 172 11.91 -22.73 -1.38
C THR A 172 10.63 -23.13 -2.10
N ASP A 173 10.64 -24.24 -2.83
CA ASP A 173 9.51 -24.72 -3.63
C ASP A 173 8.27 -25.03 -2.78
N HIS A 174 8.47 -25.38 -1.51
CA HIS A 174 7.42 -25.58 -0.52
C HIS A 174 6.74 -24.28 -0.05
N PHE A 175 7.21 -23.11 -0.48
CA PHE A 175 6.58 -21.84 -0.13
C PHE A 175 5.31 -21.63 -0.96
N THR A 176 4.15 -21.72 -0.31
CA THR A 176 2.83 -21.73 -0.97
C THR A 176 2.41 -20.38 -1.57
N GLY A 177 3.08 -19.28 -1.17
CA GLY A 177 2.83 -17.94 -1.70
C GLY A 177 1.35 -17.53 -1.67
N GLN A 178 0.84 -16.98 -2.78
CA GLN A 178 -0.59 -16.63 -2.95
C GLN A 178 -1.47 -17.87 -3.21
N GLY A 179 -0.87 -19.05 -3.39
CA GLY A 179 -1.55 -20.31 -3.65
C GLY A 179 -2.01 -21.05 -2.40
N HIS A 180 -1.72 -20.56 -1.20
CA HIS A 180 -2.15 -21.19 0.05
C HIS A 180 -3.69 -21.36 0.14
N PHE A 181 -4.44 -20.47 -0.50
CA PHE A 181 -5.90 -20.54 -0.56
C PHE A 181 -6.43 -21.10 -1.89
N ARG A 182 -5.56 -21.68 -2.74
CA ARG A 182 -6.00 -22.23 -4.02
C ARG A 182 -6.86 -23.46 -3.75
N GLY A 183 -8.08 -23.46 -4.28
CA GLY A 183 -9.06 -24.52 -4.04
C GLY A 183 -9.88 -24.37 -2.75
N THR A 184 -9.55 -23.43 -1.87
CA THR A 184 -10.41 -23.13 -0.71
C THR A 184 -11.46 -22.09 -1.06
N VAL A 185 -12.69 -22.35 -0.65
CA VAL A 185 -13.82 -21.43 -0.81
C VAL A 185 -13.87 -20.49 0.41
N SER A 186 -13.98 -19.19 0.18
CA SER A 186 -14.15 -18.22 1.27
C SER A 186 -15.46 -18.50 2.02
N ARG A 187 -15.39 -18.53 3.36
CA ARG A 187 -16.58 -18.61 4.24
C ARG A 187 -17.61 -17.49 4.02
N HIS A 188 -17.17 -16.36 3.45
CA HIS A 188 -18.03 -15.21 3.13
C HIS A 188 -18.48 -15.20 1.66
N ARG A 189 -18.23 -16.28 0.91
CA ARG A 189 -18.71 -16.42 -0.45
C ARG A 189 -20.23 -16.49 -0.44
N LYS A 190 -20.88 -15.50 -1.07
CA LYS A 190 -22.33 -15.51 -1.29
C LYS A 190 -22.73 -16.68 -2.18
N SER A 191 -23.88 -17.31 -1.92
CA SER A 191 -24.46 -18.33 -2.82
C SER A 191 -25.00 -17.70 -4.10
N PRO A 192 -25.29 -18.50 -5.16
CA PRO A 192 -25.99 -18.01 -6.34
C PRO A 192 -27.33 -17.35 -6.01
N ASP A 193 -28.14 -17.92 -5.11
CA ASP A 193 -29.46 -17.38 -4.74
C ASP A 193 -29.37 -16.00 -4.07
N GLN A 194 -28.31 -15.76 -3.29
CA GLN A 194 -28.07 -14.46 -2.67
C GLN A 194 -27.67 -13.37 -3.68
N ILE A 195 -27.19 -13.77 -4.86
CA ILE A 195 -26.74 -12.87 -5.93
C ILE A 195 -27.83 -12.69 -6.98
N LEU A 196 -28.46 -13.78 -7.41
CA LEU A 196 -29.42 -13.86 -8.51
C LEU A 196 -30.84 -13.56 -8.03
N ARG A 197 -31.02 -12.37 -7.48
CA ARG A 197 -32.30 -11.87 -6.97
C ARG A 197 -32.54 -10.44 -7.42
N ARG A 198 -33.79 -10.00 -7.33
CA ARG A 198 -34.14 -8.59 -7.50
C ARG A 198 -33.62 -7.78 -6.31
N LEU A 199 -33.01 -6.64 -6.59
CA LEU A 199 -32.54 -5.68 -5.59
C LEU A 199 -33.58 -4.59 -5.36
N GLU A 200 -33.59 -4.03 -4.16
CA GLU A 200 -34.44 -2.89 -3.82
C GLU A 200 -34.11 -1.65 -4.66
N PRO A 201 -35.10 -0.82 -5.02
CA PRO A 201 -34.86 0.45 -5.70
C PRO A 201 -33.82 1.30 -4.96
N GLY A 202 -32.88 1.90 -5.71
CA GLY A 202 -31.77 2.68 -5.15
C GLY A 202 -30.53 1.86 -4.76
N SER A 203 -30.59 0.53 -4.83
CA SER A 203 -29.42 -0.33 -4.60
C SER A 203 -28.32 -0.12 -5.66
N ASN A 204 -27.07 -0.35 -5.27
CA ASN A 204 -25.95 -0.43 -6.20
C ASN A 204 -26.08 -1.66 -7.10
N ARG A 205 -25.74 -1.51 -8.39
CA ARG A 205 -25.73 -2.61 -9.36
C ARG A 205 -24.76 -3.71 -8.91
N THR A 206 -25.19 -4.96 -9.00
CA THR A 206 -24.32 -6.13 -8.79
C THR A 206 -23.19 -6.14 -9.81
N ARG A 207 -21.95 -6.34 -9.34
CA ARG A 207 -20.78 -6.42 -10.24
C ARG A 207 -20.92 -7.61 -11.18
N THR A 208 -20.60 -7.42 -12.46
CA THR A 208 -20.71 -8.47 -13.50
C THR A 208 -19.94 -9.73 -13.15
N ALA A 209 -18.77 -9.62 -12.49
CA ALA A 209 -18.00 -10.78 -12.04
C ALA A 209 -18.76 -11.67 -11.05
N LEU A 210 -19.62 -11.09 -10.20
CA LEU A 210 -20.45 -11.86 -9.27
C LEU A 210 -21.61 -12.55 -9.99
N LEU A 211 -22.24 -11.86 -10.95
CA LEU A 211 -23.31 -12.43 -11.76
C LEU A 211 -22.79 -13.61 -12.59
N ARG A 212 -21.67 -13.41 -13.31
CA ARG A 212 -21.00 -14.45 -14.09
C ARG A 212 -20.71 -15.67 -13.21
N ARG A 213 -20.02 -15.48 -12.09
CA ARG A 213 -19.71 -16.57 -11.15
C ARG A 213 -20.96 -17.29 -10.65
N ALA A 214 -22.05 -16.57 -10.36
CA ALA A 214 -23.29 -17.18 -9.91
C ALA A 214 -24.00 -17.99 -11.01
N LEU A 215 -23.94 -17.54 -12.28
CA LEU A 215 -24.44 -18.28 -13.43
C LEU A 215 -23.58 -19.53 -13.69
N ASP A 216 -22.26 -19.42 -13.54
CA ASP A 216 -21.32 -20.55 -13.67
C ASP A 216 -21.56 -21.61 -12.60
N ASP A 217 -21.80 -21.18 -11.36
CA ASP A 217 -22.15 -22.04 -10.23
C ASP A 217 -23.47 -22.83 -10.49
N LEU A 218 -24.36 -22.31 -11.33
CA LEU A 218 -25.61 -22.97 -11.76
C LEU A 218 -25.46 -23.77 -13.06
N GLY A 219 -24.26 -23.86 -13.64
CA GLY A 219 -24.00 -24.59 -14.88
C GLY A 219 -24.64 -23.95 -16.12
N VAL A 220 -24.87 -22.64 -16.12
CA VAL A 220 -25.42 -21.94 -17.29
C VAL A 220 -24.40 -21.97 -18.43
N PRO A 221 -24.76 -22.49 -19.62
CA PRO A 221 -23.82 -22.56 -20.74
C PRO A 221 -23.33 -21.18 -21.18
N HIS A 222 -22.03 -21.05 -21.45
CA HIS A 222 -21.41 -19.84 -22.02
C HIS A 222 -21.63 -19.78 -23.53
N VAL A 223 -22.89 -19.62 -23.92
CA VAL A 223 -23.29 -19.46 -25.31
C VAL A 223 -24.20 -18.24 -25.46
N CYS A 224 -24.05 -17.54 -26.56
CA CYS A 224 -24.95 -16.45 -26.88
C CYS A 224 -26.37 -17.00 -27.12
N THR A 225 -27.35 -16.50 -26.37
CA THR A 225 -28.74 -16.93 -26.52
C THR A 225 -29.37 -16.51 -27.86
N SER A 226 -28.78 -15.55 -28.57
CA SER A 226 -29.29 -15.06 -29.87
C SER A 226 -28.73 -15.84 -31.06
N CYS A 227 -27.39 -15.93 -31.19
CA CYS A 227 -26.76 -16.56 -32.35
C CYS A 227 -26.08 -17.90 -32.06
N GLY A 228 -26.08 -18.37 -30.81
CA GLY A 228 -25.48 -19.65 -30.43
C GLY A 228 -23.95 -19.68 -30.37
N ILE A 229 -23.25 -18.59 -30.69
CA ILE A 229 -21.79 -18.54 -30.60
C ILE A 229 -21.33 -18.81 -29.15
N GLY A 230 -20.29 -19.63 -29.01
CA GLY A 230 -19.64 -19.88 -27.72
C GLY A 230 -18.71 -18.76 -27.28
N ASP A 231 -17.82 -19.09 -26.34
CA ASP A 231 -16.78 -18.22 -25.80
C ASP A 231 -15.45 -18.29 -26.57
N ILE A 232 -15.45 -18.84 -27.77
CA ILE A 232 -14.29 -18.89 -28.68
C ILE A 232 -14.68 -18.29 -30.04
N TRP A 233 -13.88 -17.33 -30.50
CA TRP A 233 -14.00 -16.72 -31.82
C TRP A 233 -12.62 -16.59 -32.47
N GLN A 234 -12.46 -17.13 -33.68
CA GLN A 234 -11.19 -17.12 -34.42
C GLN A 234 -10.00 -17.65 -33.60
N GLY A 235 -10.21 -18.71 -32.81
CA GLY A 235 -9.18 -19.31 -31.95
C GLY A 235 -8.80 -18.50 -30.72
N ARG A 236 -9.51 -17.41 -30.40
CA ARG A 236 -9.30 -16.58 -29.21
C ARG A 236 -10.54 -16.57 -28.33
N THR A 237 -10.37 -16.37 -27.02
CA THR A 237 -11.49 -16.25 -26.08
C THR A 237 -12.35 -15.03 -26.41
N LEU A 238 -13.64 -15.25 -26.65
CA LEU A 238 -14.67 -14.23 -26.78
C LEU A 238 -15.38 -14.05 -25.44
N ILE A 239 -15.32 -12.85 -24.88
CA ILE A 239 -16.02 -12.54 -23.62
C ILE A 239 -17.50 -12.31 -23.94
N LEU A 240 -18.35 -13.25 -23.55
CA LEU A 240 -19.80 -13.04 -23.57
C LEU A 240 -20.23 -12.06 -22.47
N GLU A 241 -21.14 -11.18 -22.84
CA GLU A 241 -21.72 -10.14 -21.99
C GLU A 241 -23.00 -10.64 -21.34
N ILE A 242 -23.27 -10.18 -20.11
CA ILE A 242 -24.52 -10.50 -19.40
C ILE A 242 -25.51 -9.37 -19.68
N ASP A 243 -26.62 -9.73 -20.33
CA ASP A 243 -27.73 -8.84 -20.65
C ASP A 243 -28.93 -9.13 -19.74
N HIS A 244 -29.63 -8.05 -19.37
CA HIS A 244 -30.89 -8.09 -18.64
C HIS A 244 -32.03 -7.99 -19.66
N ILE A 245 -32.83 -9.05 -19.79
CA ILE A 245 -33.88 -9.15 -20.81
C ILE A 245 -34.86 -7.97 -20.74
N ASN A 246 -35.25 -7.58 -19.52
CA ASN A 246 -36.14 -6.44 -19.29
C ASN A 246 -35.44 -5.06 -19.27
N GLY A 247 -34.11 -5.01 -19.34
CA GLY A 247 -33.29 -3.80 -19.21
C GLY A 247 -33.14 -3.23 -17.79
N ASP A 248 -33.74 -3.86 -16.77
CA ASP A 248 -33.61 -3.45 -15.38
C ASP A 248 -32.33 -4.03 -14.76
N ARG A 249 -31.34 -3.17 -14.58
CA ARG A 249 -30.04 -3.48 -13.94
C ARG A 249 -30.13 -3.98 -12.50
N LEU A 250 -31.27 -3.84 -11.83
CA LEU A 250 -31.51 -4.31 -10.46
C LEU A 250 -32.20 -5.68 -10.42
N ASP A 251 -32.74 -6.16 -11.54
CA ASP A 251 -33.41 -7.45 -11.62
C ASP A 251 -32.43 -8.56 -12.04
N ASN A 252 -31.63 -9.04 -11.08
CA ASN A 252 -30.63 -10.08 -11.34
C ASN A 252 -31.19 -11.51 -11.26
N ARG A 253 -32.51 -11.70 -11.25
CA ARG A 253 -33.10 -13.04 -11.22
C ARG A 253 -32.64 -13.84 -12.43
N ARG A 254 -32.41 -15.14 -12.25
CA ARG A 254 -31.80 -16.01 -13.26
C ARG A 254 -32.54 -15.96 -14.60
N GLU A 255 -33.87 -15.97 -14.56
CA GLU A 255 -34.76 -15.91 -15.71
C GLU A 255 -34.65 -14.61 -16.51
N ASN A 256 -34.18 -13.52 -15.90
CA ASN A 256 -34.00 -12.22 -16.55
C ASN A 256 -32.58 -12.02 -17.12
N LEU A 257 -31.63 -12.91 -16.82
CA LEU A 257 -30.24 -12.82 -17.28
C LEU A 257 -29.98 -13.78 -18.44
N ARG A 258 -29.26 -13.30 -19.45
CA ARG A 258 -28.77 -14.10 -20.57
C ARG A 258 -27.36 -13.70 -21.00
N TYR A 259 -26.65 -14.65 -21.59
CA TYR A 259 -25.37 -14.36 -22.25
C TYR A 259 -25.61 -13.93 -23.69
N LEU A 260 -24.96 -12.85 -24.11
CA LEU A 260 -24.94 -12.38 -25.49
C LEU A 260 -23.50 -12.11 -25.92
N CYS A 261 -23.17 -12.40 -27.19
CA CYS A 261 -21.92 -11.92 -27.75
C CYS A 261 -22.00 -10.39 -27.95
N PRO A 262 -20.85 -9.67 -28.01
CA PRO A 262 -20.84 -8.22 -28.16
C PRO A 262 -21.65 -7.73 -29.38
N SER A 263 -21.60 -8.47 -30.49
CA SER A 263 -22.33 -8.13 -31.70
C SER A 263 -23.85 -8.24 -31.53
N CYS A 264 -24.35 -9.31 -30.91
CA CYS A 264 -25.79 -9.47 -30.65
C CYS A 264 -26.27 -8.54 -29.53
N HIS A 265 -25.45 -8.32 -28.50
CA HIS A 265 -25.81 -7.38 -27.43
C HIS A 265 -25.93 -5.95 -27.95
N SER A 266 -25.07 -5.53 -28.88
CA SER A 266 -25.15 -4.19 -29.49
C SER A 266 -26.47 -3.90 -30.24
N GLN A 267 -27.21 -4.96 -30.59
CA GLN A 267 -28.48 -4.91 -31.31
C GLN A 267 -29.69 -4.95 -30.39
N THR A 268 -29.52 -5.13 -29.07
CA THR A 268 -30.67 -5.12 -28.15
C THR A 268 -31.22 -3.71 -28.00
N ALA A 269 -32.54 -3.61 -27.76
CA ALA A 269 -33.20 -2.33 -27.52
C ALA A 269 -32.71 -1.61 -26.25
N THR A 270 -32.11 -2.36 -25.32
CA THR A 270 -31.60 -1.91 -24.02
C THR A 270 -30.11 -1.57 -24.04
N TYR A 271 -29.41 -1.79 -25.16
CA TYR A 271 -27.98 -1.58 -25.27
C TYR A 271 -27.60 -0.10 -25.06
N SER A 272 -26.56 0.14 -24.24
CA SER A 272 -25.98 1.47 -24.00
C SER A 272 -26.99 2.58 -23.62
N ASN A 273 -28.01 2.25 -22.81
CA ASN A 273 -29.09 3.18 -22.46
C ASN A 273 -29.82 3.80 -23.66
N ARG A 274 -29.85 3.12 -24.82
CA ARG A 274 -30.72 3.53 -25.93
C ARG A 274 -32.14 3.66 -25.41
N SER A 275 -32.76 4.82 -25.62
CA SER A 275 -34.12 5.08 -25.17
C SER A 275 -35.07 4.06 -25.81
N ARG A 276 -36.16 3.72 -25.11
CA ARG A 276 -37.30 2.98 -25.67
C ARG A 276 -37.98 3.83 -26.75
N HIS A 277 -37.33 4.05 -27.89
CA HIS A 277 -38.01 4.56 -29.07
C HIS A 277 -38.87 3.42 -29.61
N VAL A 278 -40.17 3.53 -29.36
CA VAL A 278 -41.20 2.71 -30.02
C VAL A 278 -40.94 2.83 -31.52
N PRO A 279 -40.67 1.72 -32.25
CA PRO A 279 -40.56 1.81 -33.69
C PRO A 279 -41.93 2.25 -34.23
N ARG A 280 -41.99 3.35 -34.99
CA ARG A 280 -43.16 3.60 -35.84
C ARG A 280 -43.27 2.41 -36.81
N PRO A 281 -44.47 1.85 -37.04
CA PRO A 281 -44.64 0.77 -37.99
C PRO A 281 -44.14 1.26 -39.35
N ARG A 282 -43.21 0.51 -39.95
CA ARG A 282 -42.82 0.75 -41.34
C ARG A 282 -44.01 0.33 -42.19
N GLY A 283 -44.53 1.26 -43.00
CA GLY A 283 -45.54 0.93 -44.00
C GLY A 283 -45.04 -0.17 -44.95
N PRO A 284 -45.95 -0.87 -45.65
CA PRO A 284 -45.56 -1.96 -46.52
C PRO A 284 -44.58 -1.46 -47.58
N VAL A 285 -43.54 -2.25 -47.80
CA VAL A 285 -42.55 -2.05 -48.85
C VAL A 285 -43.15 -2.63 -50.12
N GLU A 286 -43.49 -1.77 -51.09
CA GLU A 286 -43.62 -2.16 -52.50
C GLU A 286 -42.23 -2.31 -53.14
#